data_AF-A0A8C6LUG1-F1
#
_entry.id   AF-A0A8C6LUG1-F1
#
_cell.length_a   1.000
_cell.length_b   1.000
_cell.length_c   1.000
_cell.angle_alpha   90.00
_cell.angle_beta   90.00
_cell.angle_gamma   90.00
#
_symmetry.space_group_name_H-M   'P 1'
#
loop_
_entity.id
_entity.type
_entity.pdbx_description
1 polymer ?
#
loop_
_entity_poly.entity_id
_entity_poly.type
_entity_poly.pdbx_seq_one_letter_code
_entity_poly.pdbx_strand_id
1 'polypeptide(L)'
;MSNSGSFSAAAKDVAVEALTAQGCSVEISDLYAMSFKAAATADDIKGLTFYWVYLNSKTILAFAEGRLSEDIAKEHAKISDSHMCWFGLPAIMKGWLDRVLTNGFAFSGDAFLKTLYYVVHLQDKKTILSFTTGSLESMFSPTGINGDMNVTLWPIQNGILHYCGFQVLAPQIFWAPSSAAAGDRTNMLEGWRTRLQGLLEETPLSFTPLDCFDQKTCQLKPDVREKHASKEFGLTVGIHLNKPPPPQPNESWGCVTLKVTRWL
;
A
#
# COMPACT_ATOMS: atom_id res chain seq x y z
N MET A 1 9.52 12.91 13.64
CA MET A 1 10.96 13.18 13.43
C MET A 1 11.53 11.93 12.78
N SER A 2 12.14 12.04 11.60
CA SER A 2 13.01 10.97 11.09
C SER A 2 14.20 10.89 12.06
N ASN A 3 14.36 9.77 12.74
CA ASN A 3 15.49 9.50 13.61
C ASN A 3 16.35 8.45 12.93
N SER A 4 17.57 8.82 12.54
CA SER A 4 18.54 7.92 11.90
C SER A 4 18.92 6.72 12.76
N GLY A 5 18.77 6.82 14.09
CA GLY A 5 18.94 5.68 15.02
C GLY A 5 17.70 4.81 15.22
N SER A 6 16.62 4.98 14.44
CA SER A 6 15.41 4.16 14.57
C SER A 6 15.53 2.82 13.85
N PHE A 7 14.85 1.78 14.36
CA PHE A 7 14.78 0.47 13.69
C PHE A 7 14.21 0.59 12.28
N SER A 8 13.22 1.46 12.10
CA SER A 8 12.67 1.84 10.79
C SER A 8 13.72 2.35 9.80
N ALA A 9 14.64 3.22 10.25
CA ALA A 9 15.72 3.73 9.41
C ALA A 9 16.68 2.60 9.00
N ALA A 10 17.06 1.74 9.95
CA ALA A 10 17.90 0.57 9.68
C ALA A 10 17.25 -0.43 8.71
N ALA A 11 15.95 -0.70 8.84
CA ALA A 11 15.22 -1.54 7.88
C ALA A 11 15.22 -0.92 6.47
N LYS A 12 14.99 0.39 6.36
CA LYS A 12 15.10 1.13 5.09
C LYS A 12 16.52 1.10 4.53
N ASP A 13 17.57 1.18 5.36
CA ASP A 13 18.96 1.09 4.89
C ASP A 13 19.28 -0.32 4.32
N VAL A 14 18.84 -1.39 4.99
CA VAL A 14 18.94 -2.77 4.47
C VAL A 14 18.17 -2.93 3.15
N ALA A 15 17.01 -2.28 3.02
CA ALA A 15 16.20 -2.28 1.81
C ALA A 15 16.94 -1.67 0.60
N VAL A 16 17.53 -0.49 0.82
CA VAL A 16 18.33 0.23 -0.18
C VAL A 16 19.55 -0.60 -0.57
N GLU A 17 20.29 -1.13 0.41
CA GLU A 17 21.50 -1.92 0.18
C GLU A 17 21.23 -3.17 -0.66
N ALA A 18 20.29 -4.02 -0.24
CA ALA A 18 20.08 -5.31 -0.90
C ALA A 18 19.43 -5.20 -2.28
N LEU A 19 18.60 -4.17 -2.54
CA LEU A 19 18.07 -3.93 -3.88
C LEU A 19 19.10 -3.29 -4.81
N THR A 20 19.91 -2.36 -4.31
CA THR A 20 21.03 -1.79 -5.10
C THR A 20 22.01 -2.89 -5.49
N ALA A 21 22.31 -3.82 -4.59
CA ALA A 21 23.14 -5.01 -4.87
C ALA A 21 22.54 -5.94 -5.95
N GLN A 22 21.23 -5.93 -6.15
CA GLN A 22 20.53 -6.64 -7.24
C GLN A 22 20.47 -5.84 -8.55
N GLY A 23 21.10 -4.66 -8.61
CA GLY A 23 21.07 -3.78 -9.79
C GLY A 23 19.80 -2.96 -9.94
N CYS A 24 19.00 -2.83 -8.87
CA CYS A 24 17.81 -1.97 -8.87
C CYS A 24 18.21 -0.50 -8.76
N SER A 25 17.55 0.38 -9.51
CA SER A 25 17.56 1.82 -9.18
C SER A 25 16.64 2.04 -7.97
N VAL A 26 17.18 2.62 -6.89
CA VAL A 26 16.46 2.89 -5.65
C VAL A 26 16.28 4.39 -5.46
N GLU A 27 15.03 4.84 -5.36
CA GLU A 27 14.67 6.19 -4.95
C GLU A 27 14.04 6.17 -3.55
N ILE A 28 14.23 7.24 -2.77
CA ILE A 28 13.77 7.34 -1.38
C ILE A 28 13.05 8.68 -1.19
N SER A 29 11.84 8.62 -0.61
CA SER A 29 11.11 9.79 -0.12
C SER A 29 11.00 9.74 1.41
N ASP A 30 12.04 10.23 2.12
CA ASP A 30 11.93 10.49 3.57
C ASP A 30 11.04 11.73 3.76
N LEU A 31 9.75 11.49 3.94
CA LEU A 31 8.73 12.53 4.07
C LEU A 31 9.02 13.53 5.20
N TYR A 32 9.73 13.12 6.26
CA TYR A 32 10.10 14.02 7.35
C TYR A 32 11.32 14.87 6.98
N ALA A 33 12.35 14.29 6.36
CA ALA A 33 13.51 15.04 5.86
C ALA A 33 13.12 16.03 4.75
N MET A 34 12.17 15.65 3.90
CA MET A 34 11.56 16.51 2.88
C MET A 34 10.63 17.59 3.46
N SER A 35 10.28 17.52 4.75
CA SER A 35 9.24 18.36 5.38
C SER A 35 7.92 18.34 4.58
N PHE A 36 7.50 17.16 4.11
CA PHE A 36 6.39 17.02 3.17
C PHE A 36 5.07 17.57 3.73
N LYS A 37 4.42 18.44 2.96
CA LYS A 37 3.12 19.04 3.29
C LYS A 37 2.04 17.95 3.24
N ALA A 38 1.59 17.49 4.40
CA ALA A 38 0.58 16.43 4.50
C ALA A 38 -0.83 16.87 4.09
N ALA A 39 -1.21 18.12 4.36
CA ALA A 39 -2.56 18.61 4.08
C ALA A 39 -2.73 18.92 2.58
N ALA A 40 -3.69 18.26 1.92
CA ALA A 40 -4.11 18.64 0.58
C ALA A 40 -4.84 20.00 0.62
N THR A 41 -4.44 20.96 -0.22
CA THR A 41 -5.08 22.29 -0.30
C THR A 41 -5.25 22.75 -1.75
N ALA A 42 -5.95 23.87 -1.95
CA ALA A 42 -6.10 24.46 -3.28
C ALA A 42 -4.76 24.84 -3.95
N ASP A 43 -3.71 25.08 -3.16
CA ASP A 43 -2.36 25.45 -3.62
C ASP A 43 -1.64 24.31 -4.36
N ASP A 44 -2.13 23.08 -4.22
CA ASP A 44 -1.60 21.90 -4.91
C ASP A 44 -1.93 21.91 -6.42
N ILE A 45 -2.78 22.84 -6.87
CA ILE A 45 -3.25 22.98 -8.24
C ILE A 45 -2.96 24.40 -8.76
N LYS A 46 -2.09 24.51 -9.76
CA LYS A 46 -1.71 25.78 -10.38
C LYS A 46 -2.74 26.20 -11.44
N GLY A 47 -3.16 27.47 -11.41
CA GLY A 47 -3.87 28.11 -12.53
C GLY A 47 -5.31 27.67 -12.83
N LEU A 48 -5.95 26.79 -12.04
CA LEU A 48 -7.35 26.35 -12.24
C LEU A 48 -8.34 27.05 -11.31
N THR A 49 -8.90 28.18 -11.76
CA THR A 49 -9.84 29.01 -11.01
C THR A 49 -11.32 28.69 -11.31
N PHE A 50 -11.77 27.46 -11.00
CA PHE A 50 -13.20 27.10 -11.00
C PHE A 50 -13.71 26.94 -9.57
N TYR A 51 -14.74 27.71 -9.19
CA TYR A 51 -15.21 27.79 -7.80
C TYR A 51 -16.19 26.68 -7.35
N TRP A 52 -16.70 25.86 -8.28
CA TRP A 52 -17.79 24.89 -8.01
C TRP A 52 -17.50 23.46 -8.49
N VAL A 53 -16.23 23.04 -8.41
CA VAL A 53 -15.78 21.71 -8.85
C VAL A 53 -15.09 20.99 -7.69
N TYR A 54 -15.50 19.75 -7.39
CA TYR A 54 -14.86 18.90 -6.38
C TYR A 54 -13.35 18.77 -6.62
N LEU A 55 -12.55 18.72 -5.55
CA LEU A 55 -11.08 18.61 -5.65
C LEU A 55 -10.63 17.43 -6.52
N ASN A 56 -11.36 16.31 -6.44
CA ASN A 56 -11.14 15.10 -7.24
C ASN A 56 -11.31 15.32 -8.76
N SER A 57 -12.13 16.26 -9.21
CA SER A 57 -12.29 16.58 -10.64
C SER A 57 -11.28 17.63 -11.09
N LYS A 58 -10.84 18.52 -10.20
CA LYS A 58 -9.75 19.47 -10.48
C LYS A 58 -8.40 18.77 -10.62
N THR A 59 -8.14 17.73 -9.82
CA THR A 59 -6.89 16.96 -9.88
C THR A 59 -6.72 16.18 -11.19
N ILE A 60 -7.79 15.60 -11.76
CA ILE A 60 -7.76 14.98 -13.10
C ILE A 60 -7.27 15.99 -14.14
N LEU A 61 -7.89 17.17 -14.19
CA LEU A 61 -7.56 18.20 -15.16
C LEU A 61 -6.14 18.76 -14.91
N ALA A 62 -5.78 18.99 -13.65
CA ALA A 62 -4.43 19.44 -13.27
C ALA A 62 -3.34 18.43 -13.64
N PHE A 63 -3.60 17.13 -13.52
CA PHE A 63 -2.69 16.08 -13.98
C PHE A 63 -2.56 16.10 -15.51
N ALA A 64 -3.69 16.07 -16.24
CA ALA A 64 -3.71 16.07 -17.69
C ALA A 64 -3.05 17.31 -18.33
N GLU A 65 -3.11 18.47 -17.66
CA GLU A 65 -2.51 19.73 -18.13
C GLU A 65 -1.12 20.02 -17.51
N GLY A 66 -0.55 19.12 -16.69
CA GLY A 66 0.76 19.32 -16.06
C GLY A 66 0.82 20.44 -15.00
N ARG A 67 -0.30 20.74 -14.34
CA ARG A 67 -0.48 21.87 -13.41
C ARG A 67 -0.43 21.51 -11.92
N LEU A 68 0.00 20.30 -11.57
CA LEU A 68 0.20 19.91 -10.16
C LEU A 68 1.37 20.70 -9.51
N SER A 69 1.40 20.73 -8.18
CA SER A 69 2.55 21.28 -7.45
C SER A 69 3.81 20.44 -7.69
N GLU A 70 4.98 21.08 -7.56
CA GLU A 70 6.26 20.49 -7.99
C GLU A 70 6.69 19.32 -7.08
N ASP A 71 6.29 19.35 -5.81
CA ASP A 71 6.47 18.23 -4.90
C ASP A 71 5.64 17.01 -5.34
N ILE A 72 4.34 17.17 -5.63
CA ILE A 72 3.48 16.08 -6.11
C ILE A 72 4.04 15.48 -7.41
N ALA A 73 4.44 16.31 -8.37
CA ALA A 73 5.01 15.86 -9.63
C ALA A 73 6.32 15.05 -9.46
N LYS A 74 7.16 15.42 -8.47
CA LYS A 74 8.36 14.64 -8.11
C LYS A 74 8.01 13.32 -7.43
N GLU A 75 6.97 13.30 -6.58
CA GLU A 75 6.57 12.09 -5.85
C GLU A 75 5.85 11.05 -6.73
N HIS A 76 5.16 11.47 -7.80
CA HIS A 76 4.67 10.55 -8.85
C HIS A 76 5.80 9.67 -9.43
N ALA A 77 7.04 10.18 -9.47
CA ALA A 77 8.20 9.39 -9.90
C ALA A 77 8.68 8.37 -8.85
N LYS A 78 8.44 8.60 -7.54
CA LYS A 78 9.26 8.04 -6.44
C LYS A 78 8.60 7.06 -5.48
N ILE A 79 7.28 6.86 -5.58
CA ILE A 79 6.40 6.04 -4.71
C ILE A 79 7.13 5.07 -3.73
N SER A 80 6.97 5.32 -2.42
CA SER A 80 7.94 4.94 -1.37
C SER A 80 7.35 4.24 -0.12
N ASP A 81 8.24 3.97 0.86
CA ASP A 81 8.03 3.26 2.13
C ASP A 81 7.09 3.92 3.17
N SER A 82 6.74 3.12 4.20
CA SER A 82 5.74 3.41 5.24
C SER A 82 6.21 3.13 6.67
N HIS A 83 5.46 3.61 7.68
CA HIS A 83 5.42 3.08 9.05
C HIS A 83 3.95 2.89 9.48
N MET A 84 3.67 2.36 10.68
CA MET A 84 2.29 2.25 11.21
C MET A 84 2.12 3.07 12.50
N CYS A 85 0.99 3.77 12.63
CA CYS A 85 0.58 4.56 13.79
C CYS A 85 -0.94 4.42 13.97
N TRP A 86 -1.41 4.17 15.20
CA TRP A 86 -2.85 4.04 15.52
C TRP A 86 -3.62 3.08 14.59
N PHE A 87 -3.06 1.88 14.34
CA PHE A 87 -3.64 0.86 13.44
C PHE A 87 -3.83 1.34 11.97
N GLY A 88 -3.12 2.40 11.57
CA GLY A 88 -3.14 2.93 10.22
C GLY A 88 -1.83 3.63 9.86
N LEU A 89 -1.85 4.45 8.82
CA LEU A 89 -0.63 5.13 8.35
C LEU A 89 -0.39 6.42 9.16
N PRO A 90 0.89 6.80 9.43
CA PRO A 90 1.24 8.10 9.95
C PRO A 90 0.57 9.21 9.15
N ALA A 91 0.09 10.26 9.81
CA ALA A 91 -0.67 11.34 9.16
C ALA A 91 0.09 11.97 7.97
N ILE A 92 1.43 12.08 8.05
CA ILE A 92 2.25 12.57 6.94
C ILE A 92 2.23 11.65 5.72
N MET A 93 2.19 10.33 5.92
CA MET A 93 2.10 9.34 4.84
C MET A 93 0.67 9.23 4.29
N LYS A 94 -0.36 9.32 5.14
CA LYS A 94 -1.75 9.41 4.67
C LYS A 94 -1.94 10.67 3.81
N GLY A 95 -1.39 11.80 4.25
CA GLY A 95 -1.37 13.04 3.46
C GLY A 95 -0.56 12.94 2.16
N TRP A 96 0.55 12.19 2.17
CA TRP A 96 1.29 11.87 0.94
C TRP A 96 0.43 11.04 -0.03
N LEU A 97 -0.24 9.98 0.43
CA LEU A 97 -1.16 9.21 -0.41
C LEU A 97 -2.29 10.09 -0.97
N ASP A 98 -2.89 10.94 -0.14
CA ASP A 98 -3.98 11.84 -0.55
C ASP A 98 -3.56 12.89 -1.58
N ARG A 99 -2.29 13.32 -1.57
CA ARG A 99 -1.74 14.33 -2.51
C ARG A 99 -1.07 13.72 -3.74
N VAL A 100 -0.54 12.49 -3.65
CA VAL A 100 0.31 11.85 -4.68
C VAL A 100 -0.44 10.76 -5.44
N LEU A 101 -1.45 10.12 -4.85
CA LEU A 101 -2.36 9.23 -5.59
C LEU A 101 -3.52 10.05 -6.18
N THR A 102 -3.19 11.05 -7.01
CA THR A 102 -4.21 11.96 -7.57
C THR A 102 -5.15 11.24 -8.54
N ASN A 103 -6.43 11.63 -8.51
CA ASN A 103 -7.40 11.23 -9.52
C ASN A 103 -6.92 11.67 -10.91
N GLY A 104 -6.98 10.78 -11.90
CA GLY A 104 -6.34 10.90 -13.22
C GLY A 104 -4.98 10.21 -13.33
N PHE A 105 -4.22 10.07 -12.22
CA PHE A 105 -2.91 9.40 -12.20
C PHE A 105 -2.97 8.01 -11.57
N ALA A 106 -3.58 7.88 -10.39
CA ALA A 106 -3.60 6.63 -9.62
C ALA A 106 -4.95 5.90 -9.66
N PHE A 107 -6.05 6.64 -9.78
CA PHE A 107 -7.41 6.13 -10.00
C PHE A 107 -8.20 7.12 -10.86
N SER A 108 -9.32 6.72 -11.47
CA SER A 108 -10.08 7.58 -12.39
C SER A 108 -11.57 7.56 -12.05
N GLY A 109 -12.15 8.75 -11.91
CA GLY A 109 -13.52 8.94 -11.43
C GLY A 109 -14.62 8.88 -12.49
N ASP A 110 -14.32 8.62 -13.76
CA ASP A 110 -15.31 8.76 -14.84
C ASP A 110 -16.10 7.47 -15.13
N ALA A 111 -17.35 7.44 -14.66
CA ALA A 111 -18.42 6.49 -14.98
C ALA A 111 -18.12 4.96 -14.90
N PHE A 112 -18.78 4.30 -13.94
CA PHE A 112 -18.91 2.84 -13.77
C PHE A 112 -17.64 2.07 -13.37
N LEU A 113 -17.86 0.84 -12.85
CA LEU A 113 -16.82 -0.06 -12.32
C LEU A 113 -15.62 -0.32 -13.26
N LYS A 114 -15.84 -0.14 -14.57
CA LYS A 114 -14.83 -0.28 -15.62
C LYS A 114 -13.81 0.86 -15.70
N THR A 115 -13.93 1.90 -14.88
CA THR A 115 -12.97 3.03 -14.84
C THR A 115 -12.37 3.22 -13.45
N LEU A 116 -13.18 3.03 -12.39
CA LEU A 116 -12.78 3.22 -10.99
C LEU A 116 -11.55 2.39 -10.57
N TYR A 117 -11.45 1.16 -11.06
CA TYR A 117 -10.36 0.21 -10.78
C TYR A 117 -9.45 -0.06 -12.00
N TYR A 118 -9.61 0.73 -13.06
CA TYR A 118 -9.00 0.48 -14.38
C TYR A 118 -7.95 1.54 -14.75
N VAL A 119 -7.38 2.24 -13.76
CA VAL A 119 -6.20 3.05 -14.00
C VAL A 119 -4.98 2.15 -14.12
N VAL A 120 -4.61 1.96 -15.38
CA VAL A 120 -3.59 1.01 -15.84
C VAL A 120 -2.18 1.40 -15.37
N HIS A 121 -1.96 2.65 -14.97
CA HIS A 121 -0.64 3.24 -14.73
C HIS A 121 0.22 2.56 -13.64
N LEU A 122 -0.39 1.77 -12.75
CA LEU A 122 0.29 1.08 -11.64
C LEU A 122 0.09 -0.45 -11.65
N GLN A 123 -0.60 -1.01 -12.65
CA GLN A 123 -0.91 -2.45 -12.74
C GLN A 123 0.31 -3.34 -12.99
N ASP A 124 1.37 -2.77 -13.58
CA ASP A 124 2.68 -3.39 -13.77
C ASP A 124 3.57 -3.30 -12.51
N LYS A 125 3.13 -2.61 -11.45
CA LYS A 125 3.99 -2.27 -10.30
C LYS A 125 3.62 -3.09 -9.05
N LYS A 126 4.63 -3.64 -8.40
CA LYS A 126 4.51 -4.34 -7.12
C LYS A 126 4.58 -3.35 -5.94
N THR A 127 3.86 -3.64 -4.87
CA THR A 127 3.82 -2.85 -3.63
C THR A 127 3.53 -3.70 -2.39
N ILE A 128 3.37 -3.08 -1.22
CA ILE A 128 3.43 -3.64 0.13
C ILE A 128 3.30 -2.54 1.17
N LEU A 129 3.15 -2.96 2.43
CA LEU A 129 3.46 -2.15 3.61
C LEU A 129 4.62 -2.77 4.42
N SER A 130 5.68 -1.98 4.66
CA SER A 130 6.78 -2.31 5.58
C SER A 130 6.60 -1.47 6.84
N PHE A 131 6.51 -2.08 8.02
CA PHE A 131 6.34 -1.30 9.24
C PHE A 131 6.73 -2.04 10.52
N THR A 132 7.04 -1.24 11.54
CA THR A 132 7.22 -1.69 12.92
C THR A 132 5.92 -1.56 13.71
N THR A 133 5.65 -2.48 14.62
CA THR A 133 4.58 -2.34 15.63
C THR A 133 5.16 -2.05 17.02
N GLY A 134 4.34 -1.54 17.93
CA GLY A 134 4.64 -1.53 19.38
C GLY A 134 4.15 -2.78 20.13
N SER A 135 3.54 -3.73 19.43
CA SER A 135 2.82 -4.88 20.01
C SER A 135 3.38 -6.21 19.49
N LEU A 136 3.29 -7.25 20.32
CA LEU A 136 3.64 -8.62 19.93
C LEU A 136 2.69 -9.14 18.84
N GLU A 137 3.20 -10.03 17.99
CA GLU A 137 2.44 -10.73 16.94
C GLU A 137 1.19 -11.42 17.48
N SER A 138 1.30 -12.10 18.63
CA SER A 138 0.20 -12.81 19.28
C SER A 138 -1.00 -11.91 19.64
N MET A 139 -0.77 -10.61 19.87
CA MET A 139 -1.83 -9.63 20.12
C MET A 139 -2.70 -9.36 18.89
N PHE A 140 -2.20 -9.69 17.69
CA PHE A 140 -2.83 -9.46 16.40
C PHE A 140 -3.31 -10.75 15.70
N SER A 141 -3.47 -11.83 16.47
CA SER A 141 -4.08 -13.09 16.05
C SER A 141 -5.62 -13.03 16.09
N PRO A 142 -6.35 -14.02 15.52
CA PRO A 142 -7.82 -14.08 15.60
C PRO A 142 -8.40 -14.11 17.03
N THR A 143 -7.57 -14.44 18.04
CA THR A 143 -7.92 -14.40 19.48
C THR A 143 -7.15 -13.34 20.26
N GLY A 144 -6.33 -12.53 19.58
CA GLY A 144 -5.52 -11.47 20.17
C GLY A 144 -6.34 -10.22 20.48
N ILE A 145 -5.90 -9.44 21.48
CA ILE A 145 -6.62 -8.25 21.96
C ILE A 145 -6.78 -7.13 20.91
N ASN A 146 -5.90 -7.07 19.91
CA ASN A 146 -5.98 -6.10 18.82
C ASN A 146 -6.79 -6.64 17.62
N GLY A 147 -7.18 -7.92 17.63
CA GLY A 147 -7.81 -8.62 16.50
C GLY A 147 -6.85 -8.94 15.35
N ASP A 148 -7.36 -9.68 14.37
CA ASP A 148 -6.59 -10.13 13.19
C ASP A 148 -5.99 -8.95 12.39
N MET A 149 -4.66 -8.95 12.23
CA MET A 149 -3.91 -7.96 11.43
C MET A 149 -4.46 -7.79 10.00
N ASN A 150 -5.00 -8.86 9.39
CA ASN A 150 -5.58 -8.79 8.05
C ASN A 150 -6.76 -7.81 7.99
N VAL A 151 -7.54 -7.67 9.07
CA VAL A 151 -8.63 -6.68 9.17
C VAL A 151 -8.06 -5.25 9.25
N THR A 152 -6.96 -5.07 9.98
CA THR A 152 -6.29 -3.76 10.09
C THR A 152 -5.69 -3.29 8.76
N LEU A 153 -5.10 -4.22 7.99
CA LEU A 153 -4.42 -3.87 6.73
C LEU A 153 -5.36 -3.78 5.52
N TRP A 154 -6.53 -4.42 5.56
CA TRP A 154 -7.48 -4.45 4.45
C TRP A 154 -7.83 -3.06 3.85
N PRO A 155 -8.13 -2.00 4.65
CA PRO A 155 -8.42 -0.68 4.11
C PRO A 155 -7.26 -0.05 3.33
N ILE A 156 -6.02 -0.39 3.66
CA ILE A 156 -4.82 0.14 3.00
C ILE A 156 -4.48 -0.72 1.78
N GLN A 157 -4.38 -2.05 1.96
CA GLN A 157 -4.03 -2.98 0.91
C GLN A 157 -5.08 -3.05 -0.20
N ASN A 158 -6.35 -3.25 0.15
CA ASN A 158 -7.43 -3.26 -0.85
C ASN A 158 -7.88 -1.83 -1.20
N GLY A 159 -8.20 -1.03 -0.18
CA GLY A 159 -8.89 0.26 -0.36
C GLY A 159 -8.02 1.41 -0.88
N ILE A 160 -6.69 1.28 -0.86
CA ILE A 160 -5.77 2.28 -1.42
C ILE A 160 -4.89 1.64 -2.50
N LEU A 161 -4.08 0.64 -2.13
CA LEU A 161 -3.04 0.12 -3.01
C LEU A 161 -3.60 -0.67 -4.20
N HIS A 162 -4.41 -1.71 -3.94
CA HIS A 162 -5.06 -2.48 -5.00
C HIS A 162 -6.10 -1.64 -5.77
N TYR A 163 -6.82 -0.73 -5.09
CA TYR A 163 -7.72 0.23 -5.75
C TYR A 163 -7.01 1.08 -6.81
N CYS A 164 -5.77 1.52 -6.53
CA CYS A 164 -4.93 2.22 -7.51
C CYS A 164 -4.25 1.29 -8.53
N GLY A 165 -4.59 0.00 -8.55
CA GLY A 165 -4.12 -0.99 -9.51
C GLY A 165 -2.88 -1.79 -9.13
N PHE A 166 -2.20 -1.50 -8.01
CA PHE A 166 -0.96 -2.18 -7.65
C PHE A 166 -1.10 -3.70 -7.44
N GLN A 167 -0.04 -4.43 -7.78
CA GLN A 167 0.20 -5.81 -7.32
C GLN A 167 0.70 -5.79 -5.87
N VAL A 168 -0.20 -5.91 -4.89
CA VAL A 168 0.13 -5.84 -3.46
C VAL A 168 0.71 -7.18 -2.97
N LEU A 169 1.95 -7.20 -2.53
CA LEU A 169 2.64 -8.32 -1.89
C LEU A 169 2.27 -8.44 -0.39
N ALA A 170 2.65 -9.54 0.26
CA ALA A 170 2.39 -9.78 1.68
C ALA A 170 3.23 -8.86 2.59
N PRO A 171 2.63 -8.19 3.60
CA PRO A 171 3.28 -7.12 4.38
C PRO A 171 4.51 -7.61 5.14
N GLN A 172 5.53 -6.75 5.26
CA GLN A 172 6.64 -6.98 6.19
C GLN A 172 6.34 -6.30 7.51
N ILE A 173 6.13 -7.11 8.55
CA ILE A 173 5.81 -6.63 9.88
C ILE A 173 6.98 -6.93 10.82
N PHE A 174 7.50 -5.88 11.46
CA PHE A 174 8.49 -6.01 12.52
C PHE A 174 7.79 -5.88 13.87
N TRP A 175 7.53 -7.02 14.51
CA TRP A 175 6.77 -7.10 15.75
C TRP A 175 7.59 -6.62 16.96
N ALA A 176 7.15 -5.53 17.60
CA ALA A 176 7.73 -4.98 18.83
C ALA A 176 9.28 -4.87 18.90
N PRO A 177 10.00 -4.38 17.86
CA PRO A 177 11.48 -4.31 17.86
C PRO A 177 12.06 -3.44 18.99
N SER A 178 11.28 -2.51 19.54
CA SER A 178 11.63 -1.71 20.72
C SER A 178 11.79 -2.53 22.00
N SER A 179 11.10 -3.66 22.09
CA SER A 179 11.05 -4.54 23.26
C SER A 179 11.87 -5.84 23.07
N ALA A 180 12.35 -6.09 21.85
CA ALA A 180 13.13 -7.26 21.48
C ALA A 180 14.60 -7.18 21.96
N ALA A 181 15.31 -8.31 22.02
CA ALA A 181 16.74 -8.29 22.30
C ALA A 181 17.54 -7.74 21.10
N ALA A 182 18.83 -7.41 21.32
CA ALA A 182 19.70 -6.95 20.25
C ALA A 182 19.88 -8.02 19.15
N GLY A 183 20.02 -9.29 19.53
CA GLY A 183 20.08 -10.42 18.59
C GLY A 183 18.80 -10.56 17.76
N ASP A 184 17.63 -10.46 18.40
CA ASP A 184 16.34 -10.55 17.72
C ASP A 184 16.16 -9.43 16.69
N ARG A 185 16.53 -8.18 17.03
CA ARG A 185 16.55 -7.07 16.08
C ARG A 185 17.47 -7.33 14.89
N THR A 186 18.63 -7.92 15.10
CA THR A 186 19.54 -8.32 14.01
C THR A 186 18.90 -9.42 13.15
N ASN A 187 18.30 -10.44 13.76
CA ASN A 187 17.61 -11.52 13.04
C ASN A 187 16.42 -11.00 12.22
N MET A 188 15.68 -10.01 12.73
CA MET A 188 14.63 -9.30 11.97
C MET A 188 15.20 -8.63 10.72
N LEU A 189 16.35 -7.93 10.84
CA LEU A 189 17.00 -7.24 9.71
C LEU A 189 17.64 -8.22 8.71
N GLU A 190 18.11 -9.39 9.13
CA GLU A 190 18.67 -10.40 8.23
C GLU A 190 17.57 -11.25 7.56
N GLY A 191 16.48 -11.56 8.24
CA GLY A 191 15.26 -12.09 7.60
C GLY A 191 14.71 -11.10 6.57
N TRP A 192 14.76 -9.81 6.89
CA TRP A 192 14.41 -8.72 5.99
C TRP A 192 15.33 -8.66 4.75
N ARG A 193 16.65 -8.74 4.95
CA ARG A 193 17.66 -8.89 3.89
C ARG A 193 17.45 -10.13 3.02
N THR A 194 16.86 -11.20 3.56
CA THR A 194 16.76 -12.50 2.88
C THR A 194 15.72 -12.52 1.77
N ARG A 195 14.41 -12.35 2.03
CA ARG A 195 13.43 -12.39 0.91
C ARG A 195 13.46 -11.11 0.05
N LEU A 196 14.16 -10.03 0.46
CA LEU A 196 14.61 -8.97 -0.48
C LEU A 196 15.31 -9.51 -1.73
N GLN A 197 16.04 -10.63 -1.62
CA GLN A 197 16.74 -11.28 -2.74
C GLN A 197 15.81 -12.01 -3.71
N GLY A 198 14.60 -12.38 -3.27
CA GLY A 198 13.57 -13.04 -4.10
C GLY A 198 12.38 -12.15 -4.44
N LEU A 199 12.42 -10.88 -4.03
CA LEU A 199 11.25 -10.04 -3.89
C LEU A 199 10.45 -9.82 -5.18
N LEU A 200 11.18 -9.64 -6.28
CA LEU A 200 10.61 -9.32 -7.58
C LEU A 200 9.83 -10.49 -8.18
N GLU A 201 10.10 -11.73 -7.74
CA GLU A 201 9.49 -12.96 -8.26
C GLU A 201 8.25 -13.40 -7.47
N GLU A 202 7.89 -12.69 -6.40
CA GLU A 202 6.80 -13.10 -5.51
C GLU A 202 5.41 -13.05 -6.15
N THR A 203 4.56 -13.96 -5.70
CA THR A 203 3.13 -13.94 -5.99
C THR A 203 2.44 -12.88 -5.13
N PRO A 204 1.73 -11.89 -5.73
CA PRO A 204 0.95 -10.91 -4.97
C PRO A 204 -0.23 -11.54 -4.21
N LEU A 205 -0.73 -10.81 -3.22
CA LEU A 205 -1.98 -11.10 -2.54
C LEU A 205 -3.14 -11.14 -3.56
N SER A 206 -4.04 -12.10 -3.39
CA SER A 206 -5.21 -12.25 -4.25
C SER A 206 -6.36 -11.37 -3.74
N PHE A 207 -6.89 -10.54 -4.63
CA PHE A 207 -8.13 -9.78 -4.42
C PHE A 207 -9.22 -10.31 -5.36
N THR A 208 -10.49 -10.10 -5.01
CA THR A 208 -11.62 -10.55 -5.84
C THR A 208 -11.64 -9.76 -7.17
N PRO A 209 -11.49 -10.40 -8.34
CA PRO A 209 -11.42 -9.69 -9.61
C PRO A 209 -12.74 -8.96 -9.96
N LEU A 210 -12.63 -7.86 -10.72
CA LEU A 210 -13.76 -7.00 -11.06
C LEU A 210 -14.87 -7.70 -11.86
N ASP A 211 -14.52 -8.73 -12.62
CA ASP A 211 -15.47 -9.53 -13.38
C ASP A 211 -16.43 -10.36 -12.49
N CYS A 212 -16.12 -10.51 -11.20
CA CYS A 212 -16.99 -11.15 -10.22
C CYS A 212 -18.14 -10.25 -9.75
N PHE A 213 -18.14 -8.96 -10.10
CA PHE A 213 -19.14 -7.98 -9.67
C PHE A 213 -20.06 -7.56 -10.83
N ASP A 214 -21.31 -7.30 -10.51
CA ASP A 214 -22.24 -6.68 -11.44
C ASP A 214 -21.93 -5.18 -11.59
N GLN A 215 -21.79 -4.72 -12.84
CA GLN A 215 -21.32 -3.37 -13.14
C GLN A 215 -22.30 -2.27 -12.74
N LYS A 216 -23.60 -2.57 -12.57
CA LYS A 216 -24.64 -1.58 -12.26
C LYS A 216 -24.88 -1.42 -10.76
N THR A 217 -24.83 -2.52 -10.02
CA THR A 217 -25.13 -2.58 -8.58
C THR A 217 -23.88 -2.57 -7.71
N CYS A 218 -22.70 -2.80 -8.30
CA CYS A 218 -21.43 -3.02 -7.60
C CYS A 218 -21.46 -4.17 -6.58
N GLN A 219 -22.42 -5.10 -6.72
CA GLN A 219 -22.55 -6.28 -5.87
C GLN A 219 -21.87 -7.50 -6.49
N LEU A 220 -21.43 -8.43 -5.65
CA LEU A 220 -20.90 -9.72 -6.10
C LEU A 220 -22.00 -10.50 -6.83
N LYS A 221 -21.71 -11.01 -8.04
CA LYS A 221 -22.69 -11.68 -8.90
C LYS A 221 -23.29 -12.92 -8.21
N PRO A 222 -24.58 -13.23 -8.45
CA PRO A 222 -25.24 -14.39 -7.85
C PRO A 222 -24.52 -15.72 -8.14
N ASP A 223 -24.05 -15.94 -9.36
CA ASP A 223 -23.36 -17.19 -9.74
C ASP A 223 -22.02 -17.36 -9.01
N VAL A 224 -21.29 -16.27 -8.75
CA VAL A 224 -20.05 -16.29 -7.95
C VAL A 224 -20.37 -16.60 -6.48
N ARG A 225 -21.44 -16.01 -5.94
CA ARG A 225 -21.92 -16.31 -4.57
C ARG A 225 -22.32 -17.77 -4.41
N GLU A 226 -23.03 -18.33 -5.39
CA GLU A 226 -23.46 -19.74 -5.41
C GLU A 226 -22.27 -20.69 -5.52
N LYS A 227 -21.32 -20.44 -6.44
CA LYS A 227 -20.07 -21.22 -6.56
C LYS A 227 -19.23 -21.22 -5.28
N HIS A 228 -19.25 -20.12 -4.52
CA HIS A 228 -18.53 -19.98 -3.25
C HIS A 228 -19.36 -20.40 -2.02
N ALA A 229 -20.63 -20.77 -2.19
CA ALA A 229 -21.54 -21.06 -1.08
C ALA A 229 -21.09 -22.27 -0.24
N SER A 230 -20.49 -23.29 -0.87
CA SER A 230 -19.99 -24.50 -0.20
C SER A 230 -18.56 -24.39 0.37
N LYS A 231 -17.86 -23.27 0.15
CA LYS A 231 -16.50 -23.06 0.70
C LYS A 231 -16.55 -22.72 2.18
N GLU A 232 -15.55 -23.16 2.95
CA GLU A 232 -15.44 -22.86 4.38
C GLU A 232 -15.23 -21.35 4.64
N PHE A 233 -14.30 -20.75 3.89
CA PHE A 233 -13.89 -19.35 4.05
C PHE A 233 -14.61 -18.39 3.11
N GLY A 234 -14.56 -17.09 3.42
CA GLY A 234 -14.93 -16.01 2.52
C GLY A 234 -14.03 -15.90 1.28
N LEU A 235 -14.29 -14.92 0.41
CA LEU A 235 -13.43 -14.66 -0.75
C LEU A 235 -12.19 -13.85 -0.37
N THR A 236 -12.38 -12.86 0.50
CA THR A 236 -11.34 -11.97 1.05
C THR A 236 -11.78 -11.49 2.43
N VAL A 237 -10.93 -10.72 3.12
CA VAL A 237 -11.27 -10.07 4.41
C VAL A 237 -12.51 -9.17 4.26
N GLY A 238 -12.54 -8.31 3.24
CA GLY A 238 -13.69 -7.42 3.00
C GLY A 238 -14.91 -8.09 2.38
N ILE A 239 -14.74 -9.27 1.75
CA ILE A 239 -15.80 -10.03 1.08
C ILE A 239 -15.88 -11.41 1.75
N HIS A 240 -16.09 -11.36 3.06
CA HIS A 240 -16.11 -12.53 3.94
C HIS A 240 -17.38 -13.37 3.80
N LEU A 241 -18.48 -12.84 3.20
CA LEU A 241 -19.74 -13.55 2.94
C LEU A 241 -20.36 -14.23 4.20
N ASN A 242 -20.20 -13.61 5.37
CA ASN A 242 -20.58 -14.15 6.69
C ASN A 242 -19.87 -15.46 7.07
N LYS A 243 -18.70 -15.72 6.47
CA LYS A 243 -17.79 -16.83 6.78
C LYS A 243 -16.52 -16.29 7.43
N PRO A 244 -15.66 -17.15 8.03
CA PRO A 244 -14.32 -16.74 8.43
C PRO A 244 -13.53 -16.18 7.23
N PRO A 245 -12.71 -15.13 7.41
CA PRO A 245 -11.79 -14.66 6.36
C PRO A 245 -10.88 -15.81 5.89
N PRO A 246 -10.51 -15.86 4.60
CA PRO A 246 -9.58 -16.89 4.12
C PRO A 246 -8.23 -16.75 4.85
N PRO A 247 -7.60 -17.87 5.25
CA PRO A 247 -6.21 -17.82 5.68
C PRO A 247 -5.37 -17.32 4.51
N GLN A 248 -4.52 -16.32 4.76
CA GLN A 248 -3.52 -15.92 3.76
C GLN A 248 -2.65 -17.12 3.40
N PRO A 249 -2.18 -17.25 2.15
CA PRO A 249 -1.34 -18.38 1.74
C PRO A 249 -0.01 -18.39 2.51
N ASN A 250 0.02 -19.19 3.57
CA ASN A 250 1.10 -19.50 4.51
C ASN A 250 1.80 -18.32 5.21
N GLU A 251 1.92 -18.43 6.52
CA GLU A 251 2.79 -17.64 7.41
C GLU A 251 4.29 -17.96 7.19
N SER A 252 4.70 -18.33 5.98
CA SER A 252 6.07 -18.69 5.62
C SER A 252 6.77 -17.57 4.81
N TRP A 253 7.31 -16.60 5.57
CA TRP A 253 8.47 -15.73 5.27
C TRP A 253 8.37 -14.59 4.23
N GLY A 254 8.54 -13.31 4.70
CA GLY A 254 9.00 -12.04 4.04
C GLY A 254 7.94 -10.94 3.70
N CYS A 255 8.15 -9.82 2.95
CA CYS A 255 9.30 -8.96 2.49
C CYS A 255 8.85 -7.95 1.36
N VAL A 256 9.49 -6.77 1.11
CA VAL A 256 8.83 -5.42 0.96
C VAL A 256 8.52 -4.75 -0.44
N THR A 257 7.96 -3.53 -0.48
CA THR A 257 7.95 -2.60 -1.63
C THR A 257 9.26 -1.85 -1.68
N LEU A 258 9.93 -1.90 -2.81
CA LEU A 258 10.37 -0.64 -3.39
C LEU A 258 9.86 -0.60 -4.81
N LYS A 259 9.67 0.61 -5.35
CA LYS A 259 9.38 0.80 -6.77
C LYS A 259 10.66 0.50 -7.57
N VAL A 260 10.99 -0.78 -7.72
CA VAL A 260 12.07 -1.24 -8.59
C VAL A 260 11.66 -1.01 -10.03
N THR A 261 12.20 0.04 -10.64
CA THR A 261 11.99 0.34 -12.06
C THR A 261 13.21 -0.15 -12.83
N ARG A 262 13.10 -1.31 -13.50
CA ARG A 262 14.13 -1.81 -14.41
C ARG A 262 13.86 -1.24 -15.81
N TRP A 263 14.76 -0.37 -16.28
CA TRP A 263 14.79 0.04 -17.68
C TRP A 263 15.49 -1.03 -18.52
N LEU A 264 14.91 -1.33 -19.68
CA LEU A 264 15.57 -1.86 -20.88
C LEU A 264 15.30 -0.87 -22.03
#